data_AF-A0A317KIT4-F1
#
_entry.id   AF-A0A317KIT4-F1
#
_cell.length_a   1.000
_cell.length_b   1.000
_cell.length_c   1.000
_cell.angle_alpha   90.00
_cell.angle_beta   90.00
_cell.angle_gamma   90.00
#
_symmetry.space_group_name_H-M   'P 1'
#
loop_
_entity.id
_entity.type
_entity.pdbx_description
1 polymer ?
#
loop_
_entity_poly.entity_id
_entity_poly.type
_entity_poly.pdbx_seq_one_letter_code
_entity_poly.pdbx_strand_id
1 'polypeptide(L)'
;MRPRRGRTKNADGGALTDAELIAWSAQDPEIFSAIIDRHARRVHRRLARRLGVPAADELVAETFLTAFRLRHRFDITQADARPWLDGLATELANQYRAAGRN
;
A
#
# COMPACT_ATOMS: atom_id res chain seq x y z
N MET A 1 -4.33 18.80 19.77
CA MET A 1 -5.60 18.39 19.14
C MET A 1 -5.27 17.24 18.20
N ARG A 2 -5.58 15.98 18.58
CA ARG A 2 -5.29 14.78 17.77
C ARG A 2 -6.55 14.43 16.97
N PRO A 3 -6.50 14.24 15.64
CA PRO A 3 -7.67 13.85 14.88
C PRO A 3 -8.14 12.46 15.34
N ARG A 4 -9.45 12.35 15.62
CA ARG A 4 -10.07 11.09 16.06
C ARG A 4 -10.06 10.11 14.90
N ARG A 5 -9.56 8.89 15.14
CA ARG A 5 -9.74 7.69 14.31
C ARG A 5 -11.13 7.69 13.69
N GLY A 6 -11.18 7.87 12.38
CA GLY A 6 -12.41 7.70 11.60
C GLY A 6 -12.96 8.99 11.03
N ARG A 7 -12.38 9.48 9.92
CA ARG A 7 -13.17 9.93 8.77
C ARG A 7 -12.30 10.14 7.52
N THR A 8 -11.95 9.07 6.82
CA THR A 8 -11.58 9.14 5.40
C THR A 8 -12.85 9.35 4.53
N LYS A 9 -13.70 10.31 4.89
CA LYS A 9 -14.85 10.71 4.05
C LYS A 9 -14.49 12.03 3.40
N ASN A 10 -14.69 12.10 2.09
CA ASN A 10 -14.69 13.36 1.35
C ASN A 10 -15.79 14.30 1.87
N ALA A 11 -15.65 15.59 1.57
CA ALA A 11 -16.63 16.63 1.91
C ALA A 11 -18.06 16.29 1.44
N ASP A 12 -18.18 15.47 0.39
CA ASP A 12 -19.44 15.04 -0.22
C ASP A 12 -19.96 13.66 0.26
N GLY A 13 -19.40 13.11 1.34
CA GLY A 13 -19.88 11.86 1.96
C GLY A 13 -19.42 10.55 1.28
N GLY A 14 -18.70 10.63 0.17
CA GLY A 14 -18.03 9.50 -0.49
C GLY A 14 -16.72 9.07 0.21
N ALA A 15 -16.35 7.79 0.07
CA ALA A 15 -15.05 7.30 0.52
C ALA A 15 -13.94 7.91 -0.35
N LEU A 16 -12.86 8.39 0.27
CA LEU A 16 -11.69 8.90 -0.45
C LEU A 16 -11.15 7.86 -1.43
N THR A 17 -10.75 8.30 -2.61
CA THR A 17 -9.94 7.53 -3.56
C THR A 17 -8.57 7.18 -2.95
N ASP A 18 -7.88 6.21 -3.54
CA ASP A 18 -6.53 5.90 -3.08
C ASP A 18 -5.56 7.05 -3.36
N ALA A 19 -5.76 7.77 -4.47
CA ALA A 19 -4.99 8.97 -4.79
C ALA A 19 -5.08 10.03 -3.70
N GLU A 20 -6.29 10.35 -3.24
CA GLU A 20 -6.51 11.35 -2.19
C GLU A 20 -5.90 10.92 -0.86
N LEU A 21 -6.06 9.64 -0.49
CA LEU A 21 -5.44 9.09 0.71
C LEU A 21 -3.90 9.16 0.65
N ILE A 22 -3.31 8.80 -0.48
CA ILE A 22 -1.87 8.87 -0.70
C ILE A 22 -1.39 10.32 -0.65
N ALA A 23 -2.07 11.24 -1.32
CA ALA A 23 -1.73 12.66 -1.33
C ALA A 23 -1.78 13.28 0.07
N TRP A 24 -2.86 13.02 0.83
CA TRP A 24 -3.00 13.53 2.19
C TRP A 24 -1.99 12.90 3.16
N SER A 25 -1.59 11.66 2.92
CA SER A 25 -0.56 10.98 3.73
C SER A 25 0.84 11.61 3.65
N ALA A 26 1.08 12.53 2.70
CA ALA A 26 2.28 13.35 2.70
C ALA A 26 2.35 14.27 3.93
N GLN A 27 1.20 14.79 4.36
CA GLN A 27 1.08 15.73 5.48
C GLN A 27 0.70 15.04 6.78
N ASP A 28 -0.17 14.02 6.70
CA ASP A 28 -0.60 13.21 7.84
C ASP A 28 -0.32 11.72 7.57
N PRO A 29 0.85 11.20 8.00
CA PRO A 29 1.24 9.82 7.79
C PRO A 29 0.21 8.77 8.19
N GLU A 30 -0.63 9.04 9.21
CA GLU A 30 -1.62 8.07 9.68
C GLU A 30 -2.68 7.76 8.62
N ILE A 31 -2.95 8.68 7.69
CA ILE A 31 -3.91 8.48 6.59
C ILE A 31 -3.50 7.32 5.67
N PHE A 32 -2.20 7.03 5.57
CA PHE A 32 -1.72 5.91 4.76
C PHE A 32 -2.22 4.55 5.27
N SER A 33 -2.63 4.44 6.53
CA SER A 33 -3.17 3.18 7.08
C SER A 33 -4.38 2.69 6.28
N ALA A 34 -5.19 3.61 5.74
CA ALA A 34 -6.34 3.25 4.91
C ALA A 34 -5.94 2.54 3.61
N ILE A 35 -4.76 2.87 3.04
CA ILE A 35 -4.19 2.16 1.88
C ILE A 35 -3.77 0.75 2.29
N ILE A 36 -3.15 0.60 3.45
CA ILE A 36 -2.77 -0.72 4.00
C ILE A 36 -4.03 -1.57 4.19
N ASP A 37 -5.04 -1.06 4.89
CA ASP A 37 -6.29 -1.79 5.17
C ASP A 37 -7.01 -2.24 3.90
N ARG A 38 -7.04 -1.39 2.87
CA ARG A 38 -7.68 -1.69 1.57
C ARG A 38 -6.93 -2.75 0.79
N HIS A 39 -5.59 -2.72 0.77
CA HIS A 39 -4.80 -3.49 -0.19
C HIS A 39 -4.01 -4.66 0.41
N ALA A 40 -3.79 -4.71 1.72
CA ALA A 40 -2.93 -5.70 2.36
C ALA A 40 -3.35 -7.14 2.03
N ARG A 41 -4.64 -7.46 2.15
CA ARG A 41 -5.16 -8.81 1.82
C ARG A 41 -4.94 -9.18 0.36
N ARG A 42 -5.07 -8.22 -0.57
CA ARG A 42 -4.91 -8.46 -2.01
C ARG A 42 -3.44 -8.73 -2.35
N VAL A 43 -2.55 -7.89 -1.83
CA VAL A 43 -1.10 -8.01 -2.01
C VAL A 43 -0.59 -9.31 -1.38
N HIS A 44 -1.01 -9.60 -0.13
CA HIS A 44 -0.68 -10.84 0.57
C HIS A 44 -1.10 -12.07 -0.26
N ARG A 45 -2.35 -12.14 -0.71
CA ARG A 45 -2.84 -13.28 -1.52
C ARG A 45 -2.04 -13.45 -2.81
N ARG A 46 -1.60 -12.36 -3.44
CA ARG A 46 -0.80 -12.40 -4.66
C ARG A 46 0.61 -12.95 -4.39
N LEU A 47 1.24 -12.51 -3.32
CA LEU A 47 2.57 -12.96 -2.91
C LEU A 47 2.57 -14.40 -2.39
N ALA A 48 1.59 -14.76 -1.55
CA ALA A 48 1.46 -16.10 -0.99
C ALA A 48 1.28 -17.18 -2.07
N ARG A 49 0.57 -16.86 -3.15
CA ARG A 49 0.44 -17.74 -4.32
C ARG A 49 1.77 -18.02 -5.03
N ARG A 50 2.77 -17.15 -4.87
CA ARG A 50 4.05 -17.22 -5.58
C ARG A 50 5.21 -17.72 -4.72
N LEU A 51 5.17 -17.46 -3.42
CA LEU A 51 6.30 -17.61 -2.50
C LEU A 51 5.92 -18.30 -1.17
N GLY A 52 4.66 -18.67 -0.98
CA GLY A 52 4.16 -19.17 0.30
C GLY A 52 3.83 -18.06 1.30
N VAL A 53 3.12 -18.43 2.37
CA VAL A 53 2.63 -17.49 3.40
C VAL A 53 3.77 -16.80 4.17
N PRO A 54 4.83 -17.50 4.63
CA PRO A 54 5.89 -16.85 5.42
C PRO A 54 6.56 -15.69 4.68
N ALA A 55 6.92 -15.89 3.41
CA ALA A 55 7.51 -14.84 2.58
C ALA A 55 6.51 -13.72 2.26
N ALA A 56 5.21 -14.05 2.16
CA ALA A 56 4.19 -13.06 1.87
C ALA A 56 3.98 -12.05 3.01
N ASP A 57 4.07 -12.48 4.27
CA ASP A 57 3.94 -11.57 5.41
C ASP A 57 5.07 -10.53 5.45
N GLU A 58 6.32 -10.97 5.26
CA GLU A 58 7.50 -10.08 5.18
C GLU A 58 7.36 -9.11 4.00
N LEU A 59 7.07 -9.65 2.80
CA LEU A 59 6.98 -8.84 1.58
C LEU A 59 5.78 -7.89 1.55
N VAL A 60 4.69 -8.21 2.25
CA VAL A 60 3.58 -7.27 2.44
C VAL A 60 4.05 -6.07 3.25
N ALA A 61 4.69 -6.29 4.39
CA ALA A 61 5.21 -5.21 5.23
C ALA A 61 6.21 -4.34 4.45
N GLU A 62 7.12 -4.98 3.72
CA GLU A 62 8.11 -4.29 2.89
C GLU A 62 7.48 -3.50 1.72
N THR A 63 6.45 -4.07 1.07
CA THR A 63 5.71 -3.38 0.00
C THR A 63 5.10 -2.10 0.50
N PHE A 64 4.38 -2.13 1.63
CA PHE A 64 3.73 -0.94 2.16
C PHE A 64 4.70 0.05 2.78
N LEU A 65 5.81 -0.40 3.35
CA LEU A 65 6.90 0.49 3.80
C LEU A 65 7.54 1.22 2.62
N THR A 66 7.80 0.50 1.53
CA THR A 66 8.36 1.06 0.30
C THR A 66 7.39 2.03 -0.37
N ALA A 67 6.12 1.64 -0.48
CA ALA A 67 5.05 2.50 -0.97
C ALA A 67 4.95 3.78 -0.12
N PHE A 68 4.94 3.67 1.21
CA PHE A 68 4.92 4.82 2.08
C PHE A 68 6.10 5.78 1.82
N ARG A 69 7.32 5.26 1.66
CA ARG A 69 8.50 6.10 1.34
C ARG A 69 8.39 6.78 -0.03
N LEU A 70 7.85 6.06 -1.02
CA LEU A 70 7.71 6.53 -2.40
C LEU A 70 6.40 7.26 -2.68
N ARG A 71 5.55 7.49 -1.66
CA ARG A 71 4.22 8.10 -1.83
C ARG A 71 4.22 9.45 -2.53
N HIS A 72 5.29 10.21 -2.40
CA HIS A 72 5.49 11.50 -3.09
C HIS A 72 5.70 11.36 -4.61
N ARG A 73 6.04 10.16 -5.11
CA ARG A 73 6.18 9.84 -6.54
C ARG A 73 4.91 9.23 -7.14
N PHE A 74 3.89 9.00 -6.32
CA PHE A 74 2.64 8.44 -6.82
C PHE A 74 1.96 9.46 -7.74
N ASP A 75 1.51 8.99 -8.90
CA ASP A 75 0.73 9.80 -9.82
C ASP A 75 -0.70 9.95 -9.31
N ILE A 76 -0.99 11.12 -8.72
CA ILE A 76 -2.30 11.44 -8.14
C ILE A 76 -3.42 11.52 -9.18
N THR A 77 -3.12 11.54 -10.49
CA THR A 77 -4.15 11.44 -11.53
C THR A 77 -4.76 10.04 -11.60
N GLN A 78 -4.05 9.04 -11.06
CA GLN A 78 -4.54 7.67 -10.95
C GLN A 78 -5.31 7.49 -9.65
N ALA A 79 -6.65 7.43 -9.73
CA ALA A 79 -7.52 7.27 -8.56
C ALA A 79 -7.24 6.01 -7.70
N ASP A 80 -6.52 5.05 -8.27
CA ASP A 80 -6.34 3.70 -7.75
C ASP A 80 -4.86 3.34 -7.59
N ALA A 81 -4.47 2.94 -6.39
CA ALA A 81 -3.10 2.55 -6.08
C ALA A 81 -2.76 1.11 -6.53
N ARG A 82 -3.75 0.34 -6.99
CA ARG A 82 -3.59 -1.09 -7.30
C ARG A 82 -2.44 -1.38 -8.25
N PRO A 83 -2.31 -0.73 -9.44
CA PRO A 83 -1.23 -1.03 -10.38
C PRO A 83 0.15 -0.70 -9.80
N TRP A 84 0.24 0.40 -9.06
CA TRP A 84 1.49 0.84 -8.44
C TRP A 84 1.97 -0.14 -7.35
N LEU A 85 1.06 -0.56 -6.46
CA LEU A 85 1.34 -1.57 -5.44
C LEU A 85 1.67 -2.94 -6.07
N ASP A 86 1.00 -3.30 -7.16
CA ASP A 86 1.28 -4.54 -7.88
C ASP A 86 2.68 -4.51 -8.54
N GLY A 87 3.14 -3.36 -9.02
CA GLY A 87 4.51 -3.18 -9.48
C GLY A 87 5.53 -3.40 -8.36
N LEU A 88 5.37 -2.70 -7.23
CA LEU A 88 6.26 -2.82 -6.07
C LEU A 88 6.33 -4.26 -5.54
N ALA A 89 5.17 -4.90 -5.34
CA ALA A 89 5.12 -6.28 -4.86
C ALA A 89 5.77 -7.28 -5.84
N THR A 90 5.69 -7.02 -7.15
CA THR A 90 6.35 -7.87 -8.16
C THR A 90 7.86 -7.74 -8.10
N GLU A 91 8.35 -6.50 -8.01
CA GLU A 91 9.77 -6.20 -7.94
C GLU A 91 10.40 -6.83 -6.68
N LEU A 92 9.80 -6.61 -5.52
CA LEU A 92 10.27 -7.19 -4.26
C LEU A 92 10.22 -8.73 -4.26
N ALA A 93 9.18 -9.33 -4.85
CA ALA A 93 9.12 -10.80 -5.00
C ALA A 93 10.23 -11.36 -5.89
N ASN A 94 10.63 -10.62 -6.94
CA ASN A 94 11.73 -11.02 -7.80
C ASN A 94 13.07 -10.94 -7.04
N GLN A 95 13.28 -9.86 -6.28
CA GLN A 95 14.47 -9.68 -5.45
C GLN A 95 14.57 -10.77 -4.36
N TYR A 96 13.46 -11.09 -3.71
CA TYR A 96 13.40 -12.15 -2.69
C TYR A 96 13.84 -13.52 -3.25
N ARG A 97 13.38 -13.87 -4.46
CA ARG A 97 13.81 -15.11 -5.15
C ARG A 97 15.29 -15.08 -5.52
N ALA A 98 15.78 -13.95 -6.03
CA ALA A 98 17.18 -13.81 -6.42
C ALA A 98 18.14 -13.93 -5.21
N ALA A 99 17.68 -13.51 -4.03
CA ALA A 99 18.44 -13.61 -2.78
C ALA A 99 18.51 -15.03 -2.19
N GLY A 100 17.84 -16.03 -2.78
CA GLY A 100 17.88 -17.41 -2.30
C GLY A 100 17.23 -17.65 -0.94
N ARG A 101 16.43 -16.70 -0.44
CA ARG A 101 15.60 -16.89 0.75
C ARG A 101 14.39 -17.74 0.35
N ASN A 102 14.45 -19.05 0.57
CA ASN A 102 13.31 -19.98 0.50
C ASN A 102 13.40 -20.93 1.70
#